data_AF-A0A7J9IG30-F1
#
_entry.id   AF-A0A7J9IG30-F1
#
_cell.length_a   1.000
_cell.length_b   1.000
_cell.length_c   1.000
_cell.angle_alpha   90.00
_cell.angle_beta   90.00
_cell.angle_gamma   90.00
#
_symmetry.space_group_name_H-M   'P 1'
#
loop_
_entity.id
_entity.type
_entity.pdbx_description
1 polymer ?
#
loop_
_entity_poly.entity_id
_entity_poly.type
_entity_poly.pdbx_seq_one_letter_code
_entity_poly.pdbx_strand_id
1 'polypeptide(L)'
;MQANFVISLGNKSQVPIISFSATSPSLTSLKSPYFFRAAQSGSFQVNAIRDIVEEFGWREVVPIYIDNLFGETLIPYLTAALQEINIRVPYLSVIPESADDDLIAKELYKLMNNQTRVFIVHATMPLGSRILVKAEEIGMMSEGYVWIMTDSMTTLWRSIDSSAITALQGILGVKSYVPKSKELENFTVRWKRKFQSDNPNVNAEMNIIGLWAYDATFAVARAVENAGTANLRFNRTNISGSGATDLETLGVSQNGPRLIKELSKINFTGLSGDFHFVKGQLESSVFQIVNVNGNGERRVGFWTPQSGLIPVEGKKLKIGVPVKDGFTEFVKVTWDSSSKKAKSIGGYCIDVFDAVMRKMPYPVPYEYVPFATPEGNAAGSYNDLVDQVFYGVSLLL
;
A
#
# COMPACT_ATOMS: atom_id res chain seq x y z
N MET A 1 -9.53 -4.11 -20.10
CA MET A 1 -10.18 -3.60 -21.33
C MET A 1 -11.22 -2.51 -21.03
N GLN A 2 -12.11 -2.71 -20.05
CA GLN A 2 -13.19 -1.75 -19.73
C GLN A 2 -12.72 -0.37 -19.25
N ALA A 3 -11.69 -0.29 -18.39
CA ALA A 3 -11.19 0.99 -17.87
C ALA A 3 -10.67 1.92 -18.98
N ASN A 4 -9.87 1.41 -19.92
CA ASN A 4 -9.34 2.20 -21.05
C ASN A 4 -10.47 2.80 -21.90
N PHE A 5 -11.52 2.01 -22.15
CA PHE A 5 -12.68 2.46 -22.91
C PHE A 5 -13.41 3.60 -22.19
N VAL A 6 -13.72 3.44 -20.90
CA VAL A 6 -14.42 4.47 -20.11
C VAL A 6 -13.57 5.75 -19.97
N ILE A 7 -12.25 5.63 -19.79
CA ILE A 7 -11.33 6.77 -19.74
C ILE A 7 -11.29 7.52 -21.07
N SER A 8 -11.21 6.78 -22.18
CA SER A 8 -11.24 7.36 -23.53
C SER A 8 -12.57 8.08 -23.78
N LEU A 9 -13.66 7.51 -23.28
CA LEU A 9 -14.98 8.10 -23.36
C LEU A 9 -15.10 9.40 -22.56
N GLY A 10 -14.61 9.40 -21.32
CA GLY A 10 -14.53 10.59 -20.48
C GLY A 10 -13.69 11.69 -21.14
N ASN A 11 -12.56 11.33 -21.74
CA ASN A 11 -11.73 12.28 -22.48
C ASN A 11 -12.47 12.89 -23.68
N LYS A 12 -13.16 12.06 -24.48
CA LYS A 12 -13.92 12.51 -25.66
C LYS A 12 -15.10 13.40 -25.28
N SER A 13 -15.82 13.04 -24.21
CA SER A 13 -16.99 13.77 -23.72
C SER A 13 -16.66 14.91 -22.75
N GLN A 14 -15.38 15.08 -22.40
CA GLN A 14 -14.92 15.98 -21.35
C GLN A 14 -15.62 15.75 -20.01
N VAL A 15 -15.89 14.49 -19.66
CA VAL A 15 -16.45 14.10 -18.36
C VAL A 15 -15.33 13.53 -17.50
N PRO A 16 -15.04 14.10 -16.32
CA PRO A 16 -14.06 13.53 -15.41
C PRO A 16 -14.46 12.11 -14.99
N ILE A 17 -13.54 11.17 -15.13
CA ILE A 17 -13.67 9.78 -14.67
C ILE A 17 -12.76 9.62 -13.46
N ILE A 18 -13.35 9.21 -12.34
CA ILE A 18 -12.61 8.88 -11.13
C ILE A 18 -12.72 7.39 -10.87
N SER A 19 -11.59 6.71 -10.70
CA SER A 19 -11.58 5.29 -10.34
C SER A 19 -10.84 5.05 -9.03
N PHE A 20 -11.52 4.38 -8.09
CA PHE A 20 -10.99 3.97 -6.79
C PHE A 20 -10.45 2.54 -6.77
N SER A 21 -10.48 1.82 -7.90
CA SER A 21 -10.07 0.41 -8.00
C SER A 21 -9.13 0.11 -9.16
N ALA A 22 -8.95 1.06 -10.10
CA ALA A 22 -8.11 0.83 -11.27
C ALA A 22 -6.63 1.02 -10.92
N THR A 23 -5.94 -0.06 -10.56
CA THR A 23 -4.54 -0.03 -10.10
C THR A 23 -3.51 -0.24 -11.22
N SER A 24 -3.92 -0.62 -12.43
CA SER A 24 -2.99 -0.93 -13.53
C SER A 24 -2.07 0.28 -13.85
N PRO A 25 -0.73 0.09 -13.87
CA PRO A 25 0.21 1.16 -14.23
C PRO A 25 0.01 1.69 -15.64
N SER A 26 -0.49 0.85 -16.56
CA SER A 26 -0.70 1.21 -17.96
C SER A 26 -1.68 2.37 -18.16
N LEU A 27 -2.60 2.58 -17.21
CA LEU A 27 -3.59 3.66 -17.31
C LEU A 27 -2.94 5.05 -17.29
N THR A 28 -1.71 5.17 -16.78
CA THR A 28 -0.95 6.43 -16.79
C THR A 28 -0.52 6.81 -18.21
N SER A 29 -0.31 5.83 -19.10
CA SER A 29 0.12 6.09 -20.47
C SER A 29 -0.98 6.72 -21.33
N LEU A 30 -2.25 6.61 -20.91
CA LEU A 30 -3.40 7.25 -21.57
C LEU A 30 -3.31 8.78 -21.54
N LYS A 31 -2.57 9.36 -20.57
CA LYS A 31 -2.36 10.82 -20.41
C LYS A 31 -3.66 11.64 -20.50
N SER A 32 -4.79 11.06 -20.07
CA SER A 32 -6.09 11.72 -20.13
C SER A 32 -6.20 12.77 -19.01
N PRO A 33 -6.43 14.06 -19.33
CA PRO A 33 -6.65 15.08 -18.31
C PRO A 33 -7.99 14.92 -17.58
N TYR A 34 -8.89 14.10 -18.13
CA TYR A 34 -10.19 13.77 -17.54
C TYR A 34 -10.15 12.49 -16.70
N PHE A 35 -8.98 11.93 -16.39
CA PHE A 35 -8.88 10.73 -15.54
C PHE A 35 -8.20 11.03 -14.22
N PHE A 36 -8.87 10.68 -13.13
CA PHE A 36 -8.35 10.72 -11.77
C PHE A 36 -8.35 9.31 -11.16
N ARG A 37 -7.19 8.85 -10.71
CA ARG A 37 -7.02 7.57 -10.05
C ARG A 37 -6.95 7.79 -8.54
N ALA A 38 -8.05 7.48 -7.88
CA ALA A 38 -8.18 7.47 -6.42
C ALA A 38 -7.69 6.16 -5.78
N ALA A 39 -7.16 5.22 -6.58
CA ALA A 39 -6.41 4.07 -6.13
C ALA A 39 -4.89 4.31 -6.29
N GLN A 40 -4.08 3.66 -5.47
CA GLN A 40 -2.63 3.63 -5.70
C GLN A 40 -2.29 2.85 -6.98
N SER A 41 -1.32 3.36 -7.75
CA SER A 41 -0.79 2.62 -8.91
C SER A 41 -0.06 1.36 -8.44
N GLY A 42 -0.33 0.23 -9.08
CA GLY A 42 0.34 -1.04 -8.79
C GLY A 42 1.85 -0.97 -8.98
N SER A 43 2.36 0.02 -9.71
CA SER A 43 3.81 0.26 -9.86
C SER A 43 4.49 0.66 -8.55
N PHE A 44 3.79 1.27 -7.59
CA PHE A 44 4.41 1.69 -6.33
C PHE A 44 4.81 0.50 -5.45
N GLN A 45 4.04 -0.59 -5.48
CA GLN A 45 4.30 -1.78 -4.66
C GLN A 45 5.58 -2.52 -5.11
N VAL A 46 5.99 -2.34 -6.37
CA VAL A 46 7.09 -3.09 -6.97
C VAL A 46 8.40 -2.84 -6.22
N ASN A 47 8.64 -1.60 -5.81
CA ASN A 47 9.83 -1.27 -5.03
C ASN A 47 9.79 -1.90 -3.63
N ALA A 48 8.61 -2.01 -3.02
CA ALA A 48 8.46 -2.72 -1.76
C ALA A 48 8.79 -4.23 -1.93
N ILE A 49 8.29 -4.86 -3.00
CA ILE A 49 8.60 -6.27 -3.30
C ILE A 49 10.08 -6.45 -3.60
N ARG A 50 10.68 -5.56 -4.40
CA ARG A 50 12.12 -5.55 -4.70
C ARG A 50 12.95 -5.51 -3.42
N ASP A 51 12.65 -4.57 -2.52
CA ASP A 51 13.41 -4.40 -1.28
C ASP A 51 13.22 -5.59 -0.33
N ILE A 52 12.04 -6.24 -0.33
CA ILE A 52 11.84 -7.52 0.38
C ILE A 52 12.79 -8.58 -0.19
N VAL A 53 12.82 -8.73 -1.51
CA VAL A 53 13.69 -9.73 -2.14
C VAL A 53 15.17 -9.48 -1.85
N GLU A 54 15.59 -8.21 -1.86
CA GLU A 54 16.95 -7.79 -1.53
C GLU A 54 17.32 -8.07 -0.08
N GLU A 55 16.45 -7.68 0.87
CA GLU A 55 16.68 -7.86 2.32
C GLU A 55 16.89 -9.33 2.70
N PHE A 56 16.14 -10.24 2.08
CA PHE A 56 16.27 -11.68 2.31
C PHE A 56 17.38 -12.33 1.47
N GLY A 57 18.06 -11.59 0.59
CA GLY A 57 19.20 -12.06 -0.19
C GLY A 57 18.87 -13.08 -1.29
N TRP A 58 17.61 -13.19 -1.70
CA TRP A 58 17.21 -14.12 -2.77
C TRP A 58 17.74 -13.65 -4.11
N ARG A 59 18.27 -14.56 -4.93
CA ARG A 59 18.92 -14.24 -6.22
C ARG A 59 18.08 -14.52 -7.46
N GLU A 60 17.03 -15.32 -7.28
CA GLU A 60 16.10 -15.70 -8.34
C GLU A 60 14.67 -15.66 -7.81
N VAL A 61 13.77 -15.12 -8.61
CA VAL A 61 12.34 -15.04 -8.28
C VAL A 61 11.51 -15.34 -9.51
N VAL A 62 10.39 -16.04 -9.34
CA VAL A 62 9.44 -16.35 -10.41
C VAL A 62 8.12 -15.63 -10.16
N PRO A 63 7.76 -14.65 -11.00
CA PRO A 63 6.41 -14.10 -11.05
C PRO A 63 5.41 -15.13 -11.60
N ILE A 64 4.29 -15.28 -10.91
CA ILE A 64 3.11 -16.04 -11.33
C ILE A 64 1.97 -15.04 -11.48
N TYR A 65 1.46 -14.85 -12.69
CA TYR A 65 0.46 -13.82 -12.96
C TYR A 65 -0.67 -14.28 -13.89
N ILE A 66 -1.80 -13.60 -13.75
CA ILE A 66 -2.99 -13.85 -14.56
C ILE A 66 -2.82 -13.36 -16.00
N ASP A 67 -3.25 -14.16 -16.97
CA ASP A 67 -3.18 -13.87 -18.41
C ASP A 67 -4.25 -12.87 -18.86
N ASN A 68 -4.10 -11.62 -18.41
CA ASN A 68 -4.92 -10.52 -18.89
C ASN A 68 -4.20 -9.18 -18.69
N LEU A 69 -4.80 -8.11 -19.23
CA LEU A 69 -4.27 -6.75 -19.09
C LEU A 69 -4.01 -6.31 -17.64
N PHE A 70 -4.70 -6.87 -16.65
CA PHE A 70 -4.39 -6.56 -15.26
C PHE A 70 -3.03 -7.15 -14.88
N GLY A 71 -2.85 -8.46 -15.07
CA GLY A 71 -1.62 -9.18 -14.74
C GLY A 71 -0.40 -8.72 -15.54
N GLU A 72 -0.54 -8.63 -16.87
CA GLU A 72 0.55 -8.30 -17.78
C GLU A 72 1.16 -6.92 -17.51
N THR A 73 0.35 -5.96 -17.07
CA THR A 73 0.81 -4.56 -16.95
C THR A 73 1.73 -4.30 -15.77
N LEU A 74 1.78 -5.20 -14.78
CA LEU A 74 2.70 -5.08 -13.65
C LEU A 74 4.08 -5.66 -13.98
N ILE A 75 4.15 -6.69 -14.84
CA ILE A 75 5.34 -7.49 -15.07
C ILE A 75 6.55 -6.67 -15.54
N PRO A 76 6.46 -5.74 -16.52
CA PRO A 76 7.61 -4.95 -16.93
C PRO A 76 8.19 -4.07 -15.81
N TYR A 77 7.34 -3.55 -14.92
CA TYR A 77 7.78 -2.76 -13.78
C TYR A 77 8.50 -3.67 -12.78
N LEU A 78 7.91 -4.83 -12.48
CA LEU A 78 8.48 -5.80 -11.56
C LEU A 78 9.83 -6.33 -12.03
N THR A 79 9.94 -6.75 -13.29
CA THR A 79 11.18 -7.29 -13.84
C THR A 79 12.27 -6.22 -13.92
N ALA A 80 11.94 -4.98 -14.31
CA ALA A 80 12.90 -3.89 -14.32
C ALA A 80 13.45 -3.61 -12.91
N ALA A 81 12.59 -3.48 -11.90
CA ALA A 81 13.01 -3.21 -10.53
C ALA A 81 13.86 -4.34 -9.93
N LEU A 82 13.55 -5.59 -10.24
CA LEU A 82 14.36 -6.75 -9.82
C LEU A 82 15.70 -6.78 -10.56
N GLN A 83 15.73 -6.43 -11.85
CA GLN A 83 16.97 -6.36 -12.63
C GLN A 83 17.93 -5.26 -12.15
N GLU A 84 17.41 -4.12 -11.70
CA GLU A 84 18.22 -3.01 -11.14
C GLU A 84 19.14 -3.46 -10.00
N ILE A 85 18.70 -4.44 -9.20
CA ILE A 85 19.45 -5.02 -8.08
C ILE A 85 20.02 -6.42 -8.41
N ASN A 86 20.15 -6.75 -9.69
CA ASN A 86 20.72 -8.01 -10.20
C ASN A 86 19.97 -9.29 -9.75
N ILE A 87 18.66 -9.19 -9.47
CA ILE A 87 17.83 -10.36 -9.25
C ILE A 87 17.38 -10.94 -10.59
N ARG A 88 17.57 -12.25 -10.76
CA ARG A 88 17.19 -12.95 -11.99
C ARG A 88 15.72 -13.37 -11.93
N VAL A 89 15.05 -13.25 -13.07
CA VAL A 89 13.71 -13.79 -13.29
C VAL A 89 13.83 -14.90 -14.33
N PRO A 90 14.17 -16.14 -13.91
CA PRO A 90 14.48 -17.22 -14.84
C PRO A 90 13.25 -17.71 -15.61
N TYR A 91 12.06 -17.42 -15.09
CA TYR A 91 10.80 -17.83 -15.69
C TYR A 91 9.68 -16.86 -15.32
N LEU A 92 8.77 -16.64 -16.27
CA LEU A 92 7.52 -15.91 -16.09
C LEU A 92 6.38 -16.93 -16.23
N SER A 93 5.68 -17.19 -15.14
CA SER A 93 4.56 -18.12 -15.12
C SER A 93 3.25 -17.37 -15.39
N VAL A 94 2.54 -17.79 -16.44
CA VAL A 94 1.31 -17.15 -16.89
C VAL A 94 0.17 -18.13 -16.74
N ILE A 95 -0.90 -17.73 -16.05
CA ILE A 95 -2.06 -18.58 -15.80
C ILE A 95 -3.31 -17.90 -16.39
N PRO A 96 -4.00 -18.54 -17.36
CA PRO A 96 -5.26 -18.02 -17.89
C PRO A 96 -6.30 -17.73 -16.82
N GLU A 97 -7.07 -16.64 -17.00
CA GLU A 97 -8.18 -16.31 -16.09
C GLU A 97 -9.22 -17.45 -16.01
N SER A 98 -9.40 -18.18 -17.10
CA SER A 98 -10.29 -19.34 -17.20
C SER A 98 -9.65 -20.68 -16.83
N ALA A 99 -8.43 -20.68 -16.27
CA ALA A 99 -7.73 -21.92 -15.96
C ALA A 99 -8.52 -22.81 -15.00
N ASP A 100 -8.65 -24.09 -15.34
CA ASP A 100 -9.12 -25.12 -14.43
C ASP A 100 -8.00 -25.56 -13.46
N ASP A 101 -8.35 -26.40 -12.49
CA ASP A 101 -7.41 -26.85 -11.46
C ASP A 101 -6.27 -27.71 -12.04
N ASP A 102 -6.54 -28.44 -13.13
CA ASP A 102 -5.55 -29.28 -13.80
C ASP A 102 -4.48 -28.44 -14.50
N LEU A 103 -4.88 -27.35 -15.17
CA LEU A 103 -3.96 -26.42 -15.80
C LEU A 103 -3.10 -25.70 -14.75
N ILE A 104 -3.71 -25.27 -13.64
CA ILE A 104 -2.98 -24.67 -12.51
C ILE A 104 -1.95 -25.67 -11.95
N ALA A 105 -2.36 -26.90 -11.64
CA ALA A 105 -1.48 -27.92 -11.10
C ALA A 105 -0.33 -28.24 -12.06
N LYS A 106 -0.59 -28.36 -13.36
CA LYS A 106 0.43 -28.61 -14.38
C LYS A 106 1.50 -27.53 -14.41
N GLU A 107 1.09 -26.26 -14.33
CA GLU A 107 2.04 -25.15 -14.29
C GLU A 107 2.85 -25.14 -12.98
N LEU A 108 2.21 -25.43 -11.85
CA LEU A 108 2.91 -25.54 -10.56
C LEU A 108 3.91 -26.71 -10.53
N TYR A 109 3.59 -27.87 -11.11
CA TYR A 109 4.53 -29.00 -11.23
C TYR A 109 5.78 -28.63 -12.03
N LYS A 110 5.64 -27.80 -13.07
CA LYS A 110 6.79 -27.25 -13.80
C LYS A 110 7.66 -26.40 -12.89
N LEU A 111 7.06 -25.52 -12.09
CA LEU A 111 7.78 -24.66 -11.14
C LEU A 111 8.46 -25.45 -10.02
N MET A 112 7.79 -26.49 -9.50
CA MET A 112 8.32 -27.39 -8.48
C MET A 112 9.63 -28.06 -8.91
N ASN A 113 9.70 -28.45 -10.19
CA ASN A 113 10.88 -29.11 -10.77
C ASN A 113 12.03 -28.14 -11.13
N ASN A 114 11.81 -26.82 -11.05
CA ASN A 114 12.87 -25.82 -11.22
C ASN A 114 13.71 -25.70 -9.94
N GLN A 115 14.77 -24.87 -9.93
CA GLN A 115 15.57 -24.61 -8.73
C GLN A 115 15.06 -23.43 -7.89
N THR A 116 14.37 -22.47 -8.51
CA THR A 116 13.86 -21.28 -7.82
C THR A 116 12.72 -21.63 -6.87
N ARG A 117 12.72 -21.04 -5.67
CA ARG A 117 11.74 -21.33 -4.61
C ARG A 117 10.97 -20.09 -4.12
N VAL A 118 11.21 -18.95 -4.74
CA VAL A 118 10.58 -17.66 -4.40
C VAL A 118 9.60 -17.29 -5.49
N PHE A 119 8.33 -17.16 -5.13
CA PHE A 119 7.23 -16.91 -6.04
C PHE A 119 6.51 -15.61 -5.69
N ILE A 120 6.32 -14.74 -6.68
CA ILE A 120 5.49 -13.53 -6.54
C ILE A 120 4.17 -13.77 -7.25
N VAL A 121 3.05 -13.70 -6.55
CA VAL A 121 1.72 -13.97 -7.12
C VAL A 121 0.98 -12.66 -7.39
N HIS A 122 0.58 -12.48 -8.66
CA HIS A 122 -0.20 -11.35 -9.13
C HIS A 122 -1.40 -11.80 -9.96
N ALA A 123 -2.51 -12.09 -9.28
CA ALA A 123 -3.76 -12.54 -9.87
C ALA A 123 -4.96 -11.87 -9.21
N THR A 124 -6.15 -12.12 -9.75
CA THR A 124 -7.41 -11.85 -9.02
C THR A 124 -7.53 -12.82 -7.85
N MET A 125 -8.26 -12.44 -6.79
CA MET A 125 -8.40 -13.33 -5.64
C MET A 125 -8.98 -14.71 -5.95
N PRO A 126 -10.03 -14.85 -6.80
CA PRO A 126 -10.56 -16.17 -7.13
C PRO A 126 -9.56 -17.11 -7.80
N LEU A 127 -8.69 -16.59 -8.69
CA LEU A 127 -7.65 -17.40 -9.32
C LEU A 127 -6.46 -17.61 -8.39
N GLY A 128 -6.01 -16.55 -7.71
CA GLY A 128 -4.88 -16.57 -6.80
C GLY A 128 -5.06 -17.52 -5.62
N SER A 129 -6.27 -17.58 -5.03
CA SER A 129 -6.55 -18.55 -3.97
C SER A 129 -6.47 -19.99 -4.46
N ARG A 130 -6.99 -20.28 -5.66
CA ARG A 130 -6.88 -21.61 -6.28
C ARG A 130 -5.43 -21.99 -6.55
N ILE A 131 -4.59 -21.06 -7.03
CA ILE A 131 -3.15 -21.27 -7.20
C ILE A 131 -2.50 -21.68 -5.87
N LEU A 132 -2.78 -20.94 -4.79
CA LEU A 132 -2.16 -21.16 -3.49
C LEU A 132 -2.67 -22.45 -2.81
N VAL A 133 -3.95 -22.76 -2.95
CA VAL A 133 -4.52 -24.05 -2.49
C VAL A 133 -3.89 -25.22 -3.25
N LYS A 134 -3.74 -25.13 -4.58
CA LYS A 134 -3.07 -26.18 -5.37
C LYS A 134 -1.59 -26.30 -5.00
N ALA A 135 -0.91 -25.19 -4.72
CA ALA A 135 0.47 -25.20 -4.25
C ALA A 135 0.61 -25.91 -2.89
N GLU A 136 -0.34 -25.72 -1.97
CA GLU A 136 -0.40 -26.44 -0.69
C GLU A 136 -0.58 -27.94 -0.91
N GLU A 137 -1.56 -28.33 -1.74
CA GLU A 137 -1.87 -29.74 -2.05
C GLU A 137 -0.66 -30.52 -2.59
N ILE A 138 0.20 -29.87 -3.38
CA ILE A 138 1.41 -30.49 -3.96
C ILE A 138 2.69 -30.22 -3.14
N GLY A 139 2.57 -29.62 -1.95
CA GLY A 139 3.68 -29.41 -1.02
C GLY A 139 4.61 -28.22 -1.35
N MET A 140 4.25 -27.35 -2.28
CA MET A 140 5.02 -26.14 -2.60
C MET A 140 4.83 -25.00 -1.58
N MET A 141 4.01 -25.20 -0.55
CA MET A 141 3.87 -24.28 0.59
C MET A 141 4.69 -24.71 1.81
N SER A 142 5.41 -25.84 1.70
CA SER A 142 6.25 -26.36 2.78
C SER A 142 7.54 -25.55 3.00
N GLU A 143 8.27 -25.89 4.06
CA GLU A 143 9.56 -25.27 4.37
C GLU A 143 10.51 -25.31 3.16
N GLY A 144 11.15 -24.17 2.88
CA GLY A 144 12.04 -23.99 1.73
C GLY A 144 11.39 -23.25 0.56
N TYR A 145 10.07 -23.03 0.59
CA TYR A 145 9.36 -22.19 -0.37
C TYR A 145 9.00 -20.82 0.22
N VAL A 146 8.98 -19.81 -0.64
CA VAL A 146 8.59 -18.44 -0.28
C VAL A 146 7.54 -17.96 -1.27
N TRP A 147 6.46 -17.40 -0.73
CA TRP A 147 5.34 -16.86 -1.49
C TRP A 147 5.11 -15.41 -1.08
N ILE A 148 5.04 -14.53 -2.08
CA ILE A 148 4.80 -13.09 -1.91
C ILE A 148 3.56 -12.70 -2.71
N MET A 149 2.54 -12.19 -2.03
CA MET A 149 1.35 -11.65 -2.67
C MET A 149 1.49 -10.15 -2.95
N THR A 150 1.01 -9.76 -4.13
CA THR A 150 0.81 -8.35 -4.47
C THR A 150 -0.29 -7.69 -3.63
N ASP A 151 -0.32 -6.36 -3.60
CA ASP A 151 -1.27 -5.51 -2.87
C ASP A 151 -2.73 -5.83 -3.18
N SER A 152 -3.06 -6.03 -4.45
CA SER A 152 -4.41 -6.40 -4.88
C SER A 152 -4.88 -7.71 -4.24
N MET A 153 -3.99 -8.68 -4.07
CA MET A 153 -4.31 -9.96 -3.46
C MET A 153 -4.33 -9.83 -1.93
N THR A 154 -3.33 -9.19 -1.35
CA THR A 154 -3.20 -9.04 0.11
C THR A 154 -4.27 -8.12 0.69
N THR A 155 -4.86 -7.22 -0.09
CA THR A 155 -6.01 -6.42 0.34
C THR A 155 -7.28 -7.27 0.50
N LEU A 156 -7.41 -8.34 -0.26
CA LEU A 156 -8.64 -9.12 -0.40
C LEU A 156 -8.52 -10.54 0.19
N TRP A 157 -7.39 -10.92 0.79
CA TRP A 157 -7.19 -12.30 1.28
C TRP A 157 -8.24 -12.76 2.30
N ARG A 158 -8.83 -11.84 3.08
CA ARG A 158 -9.91 -12.16 4.04
C ARG A 158 -11.27 -12.42 3.42
N SER A 159 -11.45 -12.20 2.11
CA SER A 159 -12.71 -12.46 1.41
C SER A 159 -12.84 -13.89 0.92
N ILE A 160 -11.87 -14.78 1.21
CA ILE A 160 -11.91 -16.19 0.81
C ILE A 160 -12.47 -17.05 1.96
N ASP A 161 -12.90 -18.25 1.62
CA ASP A 161 -13.40 -19.22 2.60
C ASP A 161 -12.34 -19.56 3.64
N SER A 162 -12.78 -19.79 4.88
CA SER A 162 -11.88 -20.12 6.00
C SER A 162 -11.03 -21.37 5.76
N SER A 163 -11.52 -22.32 4.97
CA SER A 163 -10.78 -23.51 4.54
C SER A 163 -9.62 -23.21 3.59
N ALA A 164 -9.68 -22.12 2.82
CA ALA A 164 -8.59 -21.69 1.96
C ALA A 164 -7.52 -20.87 2.71
N ILE A 165 -7.87 -20.25 3.84
CA ILE A 165 -6.93 -19.48 4.68
C ILE A 165 -5.82 -20.38 5.25
N THR A 166 -6.08 -21.66 5.48
CA THR A 166 -5.05 -22.60 5.95
C THR A 166 -3.97 -22.84 4.90
N ALA A 167 -4.30 -22.76 3.60
CA ALA A 167 -3.30 -22.84 2.53
C ALA A 167 -2.49 -21.55 2.37
N LEU A 168 -2.84 -20.46 3.05
CA LEU A 168 -2.13 -19.18 2.97
C LEU A 168 -1.08 -19.00 4.08
N GLN A 169 -0.91 -19.97 4.97
CA GLN A 169 -0.03 -19.82 6.13
C GLN A 169 1.43 -19.55 5.69
N GLY A 170 2.06 -18.57 6.33
CA GLY A 170 3.45 -18.22 6.05
C GLY A 170 3.67 -17.31 4.83
N ILE A 171 2.64 -17.03 4.03
CA ILE A 171 2.74 -16.13 2.88
C ILE A 171 3.04 -14.70 3.32
N LEU A 172 3.98 -14.05 2.63
CA LEU A 172 4.22 -12.61 2.77
C LEU A 172 3.29 -11.84 1.84
N GLY A 173 2.80 -10.69 2.29
CA GLY A 173 1.96 -9.81 1.51
C GLY A 173 2.42 -8.37 1.62
N VAL A 174 2.40 -7.66 0.50
CA VAL A 174 2.49 -6.19 0.47
C VAL A 174 1.07 -5.65 0.52
N LYS A 175 0.77 -4.66 1.35
CA LYS A 175 -0.59 -4.12 1.52
C LYS A 175 -0.55 -2.61 1.69
N SER A 176 -1.40 -1.89 0.99
CA SER A 176 -1.54 -0.43 1.14
C SER A 176 -1.84 -0.09 2.61
N TYR A 177 -1.04 0.81 3.20
CA TYR A 177 -1.22 1.20 4.59
C TYR A 177 -2.36 2.19 4.76
N VAL A 178 -3.16 1.97 5.80
CA VAL A 178 -4.23 2.88 6.21
C VAL A 178 -3.90 3.44 7.59
N PRO A 179 -3.66 4.75 7.72
CA PRO A 179 -3.45 5.38 9.02
C PRO A 179 -4.64 5.17 9.95
N LYS A 180 -4.36 4.85 11.21
CA LYS A 180 -5.43 4.71 12.21
C LYS A 180 -5.96 6.10 12.59
N SER A 181 -7.27 6.28 12.55
CA SER A 181 -7.95 7.50 13.01
C SER A 181 -9.25 7.14 13.74
N LYS A 182 -9.73 8.05 14.59
CA LYS A 182 -11.01 7.87 15.29
C LYS A 182 -12.19 7.90 14.31
N GLU A 183 -12.04 8.69 13.25
CA GLU A 183 -13.02 8.84 12.17
C GLU A 183 -13.18 7.52 11.41
N LEU A 184 -12.07 6.85 11.09
CA LEU A 184 -12.07 5.52 10.46
C LEU A 184 -12.73 4.48 11.38
N GLU A 185 -12.34 4.44 12.66
CA GLU A 185 -12.92 3.50 13.63
C GLU A 185 -14.44 3.66 13.74
N ASN A 186 -14.90 4.91 13.91
CA ASN A 186 -16.32 5.24 13.98
C ASN A 186 -17.06 4.91 12.67
N PHE A 187 -16.44 5.15 11.51
CA PHE A 187 -17.02 4.79 10.23
C PHE A 187 -17.14 3.28 10.06
N THR A 188 -16.08 2.51 10.33
CA THR A 188 -16.07 1.05 10.19
C THR A 188 -17.13 0.40 11.08
N VAL A 189 -17.30 0.87 12.32
CA VAL A 189 -18.36 0.38 13.22
C VAL A 189 -19.76 0.66 12.66
N ARG A 190 -20.02 1.89 12.19
CA ARG A 190 -21.32 2.26 11.60
C ARG A 190 -21.62 1.46 10.33
N TRP A 191 -20.62 1.37 9.45
CA TRP A 191 -20.74 0.63 8.19
C TRP A 191 -21.03 -0.84 8.45
N LYS A 192 -20.27 -1.49 9.36
CA LYS A 192 -20.45 -2.92 9.67
C LYS A 192 -21.85 -3.22 10.18
N ARG A 193 -22.39 -2.39 11.09
CA ARG A 193 -23.77 -2.55 11.58
C ARG A 193 -24.80 -2.45 10.45
N LYS A 194 -24.68 -1.43 9.59
CA LYS A 194 -25.61 -1.22 8.46
C LYS A 194 -25.51 -2.38 7.47
N PHE A 195 -24.29 -2.75 7.08
CA PHE A 195 -24.04 -3.79 6.10
C PHE A 195 -24.58 -5.15 6.55
N GLN A 196 -24.34 -5.53 7.82
CA GLN A 196 -24.86 -6.78 8.39
C GLN A 196 -26.39 -6.77 8.50
N SER A 197 -26.99 -5.62 8.82
CA SER A 197 -28.46 -5.49 8.82
C SER A 197 -29.06 -5.71 7.44
N ASP A 198 -28.39 -5.23 6.39
CA ASP A 198 -28.86 -5.38 5.00
C ASP A 198 -28.48 -6.74 4.39
N ASN A 199 -27.42 -7.38 4.90
CA ASN A 199 -26.86 -8.62 4.39
C ASN A 199 -26.54 -9.62 5.54
N PRO A 200 -27.56 -10.25 6.17
CA PRO A 200 -27.38 -11.03 7.40
C PRO A 200 -26.41 -12.21 7.28
N ASN A 201 -26.27 -12.78 6.08
CA ASN A 201 -25.46 -13.97 5.82
C ASN A 201 -24.06 -13.66 5.27
N VAL A 202 -23.69 -12.37 5.12
CA VAL A 202 -22.41 -11.97 4.54
C VAL A 202 -21.53 -11.35 5.61
N ASN A 203 -20.45 -12.04 5.95
CA ASN A 203 -19.41 -11.47 6.81
C ASN A 203 -18.42 -10.66 5.96
N ALA A 204 -18.70 -9.38 5.78
CA ALA A 204 -17.81 -8.48 5.05
C ALA A 204 -16.90 -7.67 6.00
N GLU A 205 -15.67 -7.45 5.55
CA GLU A 205 -14.72 -6.53 6.19
C GLU A 205 -14.45 -5.33 5.29
N MET A 206 -14.29 -4.17 5.92
CA MET A 206 -13.88 -2.95 5.22
C MET A 206 -12.42 -3.06 4.81
N ASN A 207 -12.15 -2.84 3.52
CA ASN A 207 -10.79 -2.82 2.96
C ASN A 207 -10.46 -1.45 2.36
N ILE A 208 -9.21 -1.24 1.97
CA ILE A 208 -8.73 0.04 1.45
C ILE A 208 -9.45 0.48 0.17
N ILE A 209 -9.92 -0.46 -0.67
CA ILE A 209 -10.69 -0.14 -1.88
C ILE A 209 -12.01 0.53 -1.50
N GLY A 210 -12.68 0.04 -0.46
CA GLY A 210 -13.90 0.66 0.08
C GLY A 210 -13.64 2.05 0.68
N LEU A 211 -12.50 2.24 1.33
CA LEU A 211 -12.09 3.55 1.87
C LEU A 211 -11.76 4.54 0.74
N TRP A 212 -11.05 4.12 -0.30
CA TRP A 212 -10.82 4.94 -1.49
C TRP A 212 -12.12 5.27 -2.21
N ALA A 213 -13.10 4.36 -2.26
CA ALA A 213 -14.41 4.66 -2.82
C ALA A 213 -15.13 5.76 -2.03
N TYR A 214 -15.08 5.69 -0.69
CA TYR A 214 -15.63 6.73 0.18
C TYR A 214 -14.96 8.08 -0.05
N ASP A 215 -13.63 8.13 0.04
CA ASP A 215 -12.87 9.38 -0.11
C ASP A 215 -12.98 9.96 -1.53
N ALA A 216 -12.99 9.11 -2.57
CA ALA A 216 -13.24 9.55 -3.94
C ALA A 216 -14.63 10.15 -4.12
N THR A 217 -15.66 9.56 -3.48
CA THR A 217 -17.02 10.10 -3.53
C THR A 217 -17.08 11.47 -2.84
N PHE A 218 -16.43 11.59 -1.68
CA PHE A 218 -16.32 12.86 -0.97
C PHE A 218 -15.57 13.92 -1.80
N ALA A 219 -14.51 13.51 -2.49
CA ALA A 219 -13.76 14.37 -3.41
C ALA A 219 -14.65 14.88 -4.57
N VAL A 220 -15.41 13.99 -5.22
CA VAL A 220 -16.37 14.39 -6.27
C VAL A 220 -17.39 15.39 -5.73
N ALA A 221 -17.98 15.13 -4.56
CA ALA A 221 -18.97 16.01 -3.95
C ALA A 221 -18.40 17.43 -3.74
N ARG A 222 -17.20 17.55 -3.14
CA ARG A 222 -16.53 18.84 -2.94
C ARG A 222 -16.20 19.55 -4.25
N ALA A 223 -15.74 18.82 -5.28
CA ALA A 223 -15.47 19.41 -6.58
C ALA A 223 -16.74 19.97 -7.24
N VAL A 224 -17.86 19.26 -7.13
CA VAL A 224 -19.15 19.71 -7.66
C VAL A 224 -19.66 20.94 -6.91
N GLU A 225 -19.57 20.95 -5.57
CA GLU A 225 -19.93 22.11 -4.75
C GLU A 225 -19.13 23.36 -5.13
N ASN A 226 -17.81 23.21 -5.29
CA ASN A 226 -16.91 24.33 -5.65
C ASN A 226 -17.09 24.78 -7.11
N ALA A 227 -17.33 23.86 -8.04
CA ALA A 227 -17.53 24.19 -9.45
C ALA A 227 -18.89 24.85 -9.71
N GLY A 228 -19.84 24.67 -8.80
CA GLY A 228 -21.23 25.07 -8.92
C GLY A 228 -22.01 24.17 -9.90
N THR A 229 -23.33 24.26 -9.85
CA THR A 229 -24.25 23.43 -10.65
C THR A 229 -24.80 24.14 -11.89
N ALA A 230 -24.38 25.39 -12.14
CA ALA A 230 -24.77 26.10 -13.36
C ALA A 230 -24.20 25.40 -14.60
N ASN A 231 -25.00 25.25 -15.66
CA ASN A 231 -24.60 24.70 -16.97
C ASN A 231 -24.18 23.21 -17.01
N LEU A 232 -24.89 22.33 -16.28
CA LEU A 232 -24.79 20.87 -16.42
C LEU A 232 -25.39 20.38 -17.76
N ARG A 233 -24.88 20.89 -18.88
CA ARG A 233 -25.35 20.57 -20.23
C ARG A 233 -24.23 19.96 -21.06
N PHE A 234 -24.63 19.13 -22.01
CA PHE A 234 -23.76 18.62 -23.06
C PHE A 234 -24.00 19.42 -24.33
N ASN A 235 -22.92 19.88 -24.96
CA ASN A 235 -22.97 20.41 -26.31
C ASN A 235 -22.95 19.21 -27.27
N ARG A 236 -24.10 18.90 -27.89
CA ARG A 236 -24.22 17.82 -28.86
C ARG A 236 -24.12 18.38 -30.27
N THR A 237 -23.25 17.80 -31.09
CA THR A 237 -23.24 18.04 -32.52
C THR A 237 -24.38 17.26 -33.17
N ASN A 238 -25.25 17.92 -33.93
CA ASN A 238 -26.29 17.26 -34.72
C ASN A 238 -25.64 16.52 -35.90
N ILE A 239 -25.16 15.30 -35.67
CA ILE A 239 -24.64 14.44 -36.74
C ILE A 239 -25.82 13.63 -37.28
N SER A 240 -26.53 14.21 -38.26
CA SER A 240 -27.64 13.55 -38.97
C SER A 240 -27.13 12.86 -40.23
N GLY A 241 -26.40 11.75 -40.05
CA GLY A 241 -25.94 10.87 -41.12
C GLY A 241 -26.19 9.40 -40.76
N SER A 242 -26.62 8.59 -41.73
CA SER A 242 -27.07 7.19 -41.57
C SER A 242 -25.99 6.18 -41.15
N GLY A 243 -24.85 6.65 -40.65
CA GLY A 243 -23.72 5.83 -40.18
C GLY A 243 -23.06 6.35 -38.91
N ALA A 244 -23.65 7.35 -38.23
CA ALA A 244 -23.12 7.86 -36.97
C ALA A 244 -23.28 6.81 -35.87
N THR A 245 -22.20 6.53 -35.15
CA THR A 245 -22.26 5.63 -33.99
C THR A 245 -22.77 6.40 -32.77
N ASP A 246 -23.42 5.72 -31.81
CA ASP A 246 -23.87 6.34 -30.54
C ASP A 246 -22.73 7.05 -29.78
N LEU A 247 -21.47 6.67 -30.04
CA LEU A 247 -20.29 7.27 -29.45
C LEU A 247 -19.95 8.66 -30.02
N GLU A 248 -20.43 8.98 -31.21
CA GLU A 248 -20.22 10.27 -31.89
C GLU A 248 -21.27 11.31 -31.48
N THR A 249 -22.40 10.88 -30.92
CA THR A 249 -23.51 11.75 -30.53
C THR A 249 -23.50 12.13 -29.04
N LEU A 250 -22.59 11.57 -28.23
CA LEU A 250 -22.49 11.78 -26.78
C LEU A 250 -22.38 13.26 -26.35
N GLY A 251 -21.80 14.09 -27.20
CA GLY A 251 -21.58 15.51 -26.92
C GLY A 251 -20.49 15.77 -25.89
N VAL A 252 -20.19 17.05 -25.70
CA VAL A 252 -19.11 17.53 -24.82
C VAL A 252 -19.69 18.24 -23.60
N SER A 253 -19.30 17.81 -22.40
CA SER A 253 -19.73 18.43 -21.15
C SER A 253 -19.17 19.85 -21.01
N GLN A 254 -20.06 20.83 -20.83
CA GLN A 254 -19.64 22.22 -20.63
C GLN A 254 -19.00 22.47 -19.26
N ASN A 255 -19.33 21.64 -18.27
CA ASN A 255 -18.79 21.75 -16.91
C ASN A 255 -17.52 20.92 -16.67
N GLY A 256 -17.17 20.02 -17.60
CA GLY A 256 -15.98 19.18 -17.54
C GLY A 256 -14.70 19.91 -17.13
N PRO A 257 -14.30 20.99 -17.85
CA PRO A 257 -13.09 21.74 -17.53
C PRO A 257 -13.10 22.36 -16.12
N ARG A 258 -14.26 22.82 -15.63
CA ARG A 258 -14.39 23.36 -14.27
C ARG A 258 -14.23 22.26 -13.23
N LEU A 259 -14.85 21.11 -13.46
CA LEU A 259 -14.74 19.96 -12.55
C LEU A 259 -13.31 19.42 -12.47
N ILE A 260 -12.57 19.33 -13.58
CA ILE A 260 -11.13 18.98 -13.53
C ILE A 260 -10.38 19.99 -12.66
N LYS A 261 -10.61 21.28 -12.88
CA LYS A 261 -9.92 22.34 -12.14
C LYS A 261 -10.17 22.21 -10.64
N GLU A 262 -11.40 21.95 -10.22
CA GLU A 262 -11.71 21.78 -8.80
C GLU A 262 -11.19 20.46 -8.24
N LEU A 263 -11.30 19.34 -8.97
CA LEU A 263 -10.72 18.05 -8.60
C LEU A 263 -9.19 18.13 -8.40
N SER A 264 -8.49 18.88 -9.25
CA SER A 264 -7.03 19.05 -9.16
C SER A 264 -6.57 19.82 -7.92
N LYS A 265 -7.47 20.55 -7.25
CA LYS A 265 -7.18 21.32 -6.04
C LYS A 265 -7.59 20.60 -4.75
N ILE A 266 -8.20 19.43 -4.87
CA ILE A 266 -8.68 18.69 -3.71
C ILE A 266 -7.51 18.32 -2.82
N ASN A 267 -7.66 18.67 -1.56
CA ASN A 267 -6.79 18.28 -0.48
C ASN A 267 -7.63 18.17 0.80
N PHE A 268 -7.59 17.01 1.45
CA PHE A 268 -8.17 16.76 2.77
C PHE A 268 -7.61 15.47 3.36
N THR A 269 -7.75 15.28 4.66
CA THR A 269 -7.53 13.98 5.30
C THR A 269 -8.86 13.20 5.32
N GLY A 270 -8.90 12.13 4.52
CA GLY A 270 -10.03 11.20 4.43
C GLY A 270 -9.91 10.00 5.36
N LEU A 271 -10.72 8.98 5.13
CA LEU A 271 -10.67 7.72 5.89
C LEU A 271 -9.44 6.88 5.55
N SER A 272 -8.90 7.04 4.33
CA SER A 272 -7.70 6.35 3.87
C SER A 272 -6.39 7.10 4.16
N GLY A 273 -6.46 8.26 4.84
CA GLY A 273 -5.33 9.15 5.10
C GLY A 273 -5.40 10.43 4.29
N ASP A 274 -4.26 11.05 4.01
CA ASP A 274 -4.21 12.26 3.19
C ASP A 274 -4.62 11.96 1.75
N PHE A 275 -5.57 12.75 1.24
CA PHE A 275 -6.22 12.55 -0.04
C PHE A 275 -6.10 13.79 -0.91
N HIS A 276 -5.25 13.68 -1.93
CA HIS A 276 -5.05 14.68 -2.97
C HIS A 276 -4.49 14.01 -4.22
N PHE A 277 -4.65 14.68 -5.35
CA PHE A 277 -4.19 14.19 -6.65
C PHE A 277 -2.97 14.96 -7.14
N VAL A 278 -1.90 14.23 -7.45
CA VAL A 278 -0.75 14.75 -8.20
C VAL A 278 -0.84 14.22 -9.62
N LYS A 279 -1.00 15.11 -10.61
CA LYS A 279 -1.18 14.75 -12.03
C LYS A 279 -2.29 13.70 -12.25
N GLY A 280 -3.40 13.82 -11.50
CA GLY A 280 -4.54 12.90 -11.58
C GLY A 280 -4.34 11.57 -10.84
N GLN A 281 -3.32 11.43 -10.00
CA GLN A 281 -3.01 10.20 -9.27
C GLN A 281 -2.96 10.47 -7.76
N LEU A 282 -3.57 9.59 -6.95
CA LEU A 282 -3.46 9.64 -5.49
C LEU A 282 -1.98 9.53 -5.05
N GLU A 283 -1.50 10.45 -4.22
CA GLU A 283 -0.09 10.57 -3.79
C GLU A 283 0.24 9.81 -2.48
N SER A 284 -0.33 8.63 -2.26
CA SER A 284 0.01 7.79 -1.10
C SER A 284 0.83 6.57 -1.54
N SER A 285 1.86 6.21 -0.78
CA SER A 285 2.85 5.17 -1.16
C SER A 285 3.40 4.36 0.02
N VAL A 286 2.78 4.47 1.21
CA VAL A 286 3.17 3.65 2.35
C VAL A 286 2.56 2.26 2.19
N PHE A 287 3.41 1.24 2.20
CA PHE A 287 2.96 -0.15 2.26
C PHE A 287 3.24 -0.73 3.66
N GLN A 288 2.36 -1.60 4.09
CA GLN A 288 2.55 -2.49 5.22
C GLN A 288 2.95 -3.86 4.67
N ILE A 289 3.99 -4.46 5.25
CA ILE A 289 4.38 -5.83 4.97
C ILE A 289 3.75 -6.73 6.03
N VAL A 290 3.04 -7.74 5.57
CA VAL A 290 2.31 -8.68 6.43
C VAL A 290 2.73 -10.11 6.15
N ASN A 291 2.57 -10.95 7.17
CA ASN A 291 2.69 -12.39 7.08
C ASN A 291 1.35 -13.00 7.50
N VAL A 292 0.78 -13.89 6.70
CA VAL A 292 -0.46 -14.59 7.05
C VAL A 292 -0.14 -15.63 8.12
N ASN A 293 -0.83 -15.54 9.27
CA ASN A 293 -0.58 -16.39 10.42
C ASN A 293 -1.88 -16.64 11.20
N GLY A 294 -2.24 -17.92 11.32
CA GLY A 294 -3.52 -18.38 11.83
C GLY A 294 -4.67 -17.80 11.00
N ASN A 295 -5.70 -17.31 11.69
CA ASN A 295 -6.86 -16.66 11.06
C ASN A 295 -6.65 -15.15 10.83
N GLY A 296 -5.41 -14.67 10.92
CA GLY A 296 -5.08 -13.25 10.88
C GLY A 296 -3.85 -12.95 10.02
N GLU A 297 -3.39 -11.71 10.13
CA GLU A 297 -2.11 -11.29 9.57
C GLU A 297 -1.26 -10.70 10.68
N ARG A 298 0.01 -11.09 10.73
CA ARG A 298 1.03 -10.45 11.56
C ARG A 298 1.68 -9.37 10.71
N ARG A 299 1.72 -8.14 11.22
CA ARG A 299 2.53 -7.08 10.61
C ARG A 299 3.99 -7.34 10.88
N VAL A 300 4.81 -7.38 9.83
CA VAL A 300 6.26 -7.61 9.93
C VAL A 300 7.08 -6.38 9.58
N GLY A 301 6.50 -5.43 8.83
CA GLY A 301 7.20 -4.21 8.43
C GLY A 301 6.30 -3.15 7.80
N PHE A 302 6.92 -2.03 7.47
CA PHE A 302 6.42 -1.02 6.55
C PHE A 302 7.42 -0.84 5.42
N TRP A 303 6.98 -0.22 4.35
CA TRP A 303 7.82 0.27 3.28
C TRP A 303 7.40 1.68 2.90
N THR A 304 8.37 2.55 2.66
CA THR A 304 8.14 3.91 2.17
C THR A 304 9.15 4.25 1.07
N PRO A 305 8.82 5.12 0.11
CA PRO A 305 9.78 5.52 -0.92
C PRO A 305 11.04 6.18 -0.37
N GLN A 306 10.95 6.87 0.77
CA GLN A 306 12.05 7.64 1.36
C GLN A 306 12.98 6.78 2.21
N SER A 307 12.46 5.73 2.86
CA SER A 307 13.21 4.95 3.85
C SER A 307 13.37 3.47 3.48
N GLY A 308 12.78 3.00 2.38
CA GLY A 308 12.77 1.58 2.04
C GLY A 308 11.99 0.77 3.08
N LEU A 309 12.46 -0.43 3.39
CA LEU A 309 11.87 -1.31 4.41
C LEU A 309 12.15 -0.84 5.83
N ILE A 310 11.10 -0.83 6.64
CA ILE A 310 11.13 -0.49 8.07
C ILE A 310 10.52 -1.68 8.83
N PRO A 311 11.32 -2.59 9.40
CA PRO A 311 10.80 -3.74 10.13
C PRO A 311 10.07 -3.30 11.41
N VAL A 312 8.97 -3.99 11.75
CA VAL A 312 8.25 -3.77 13.02
C VAL A 312 8.96 -4.47 14.17
N GLU A 313 9.58 -5.61 13.90
CA GLU A 313 10.47 -6.33 14.82
C GLU A 313 11.89 -6.32 14.25
N GLY A 314 12.82 -5.67 14.97
CA GLY A 314 14.18 -5.44 14.48
C GLY A 314 14.83 -4.20 15.11
N LYS A 315 15.82 -3.62 14.40
CA LYS A 315 16.53 -2.40 14.82
C LYS A 315 15.56 -1.24 15.01
N LYS A 316 15.29 -0.87 16.25
CA LYS A 316 14.59 0.37 16.58
C LYS A 316 15.47 1.57 16.23
N LEU A 317 14.85 2.68 15.83
CA LEU A 317 15.54 3.96 15.78
C LEU A 317 16.05 4.29 17.18
N LYS A 318 17.38 4.34 17.35
CA LYS A 318 18.02 4.65 18.62
C LYS A 318 18.14 6.17 18.74
N ILE A 319 17.47 6.73 19.72
CA ILE A 319 17.52 8.16 20.01
C ILE A 319 18.43 8.39 21.22
N GLY A 320 19.63 8.88 20.97
CA GLY A 320 20.62 9.24 21.97
C GLY A 320 20.16 10.45 22.78
N VAL A 321 20.13 10.29 24.10
CA VAL A 321 19.65 11.32 25.04
C VAL A 321 20.79 11.69 26.00
N PRO A 322 21.32 12.93 25.97
CA PRO A 322 22.38 13.34 26.88
C PRO A 322 21.88 13.38 28.32
N VAL A 323 22.69 12.88 29.26
CA VAL A 323 22.49 13.13 30.69
C VAL A 323 23.15 14.46 31.05
N LYS A 324 22.38 15.39 31.60
CA LYS A 324 22.86 16.71 32.04
C LYS A 324 22.30 17.06 33.41
N ASP A 325 23.09 17.75 34.21
CA ASP A 325 22.68 18.29 35.52
C ASP A 325 21.91 19.62 35.40
N GLY A 326 21.96 20.29 34.24
CA GLY A 326 21.30 21.58 33.97
C GLY A 326 20.39 21.56 32.74
N PHE A 327 19.40 22.46 32.70
CA PHE A 327 18.36 22.59 31.66
C PHE A 327 17.47 21.34 31.50
N THR A 328 17.02 20.78 32.63
CA THR A 328 16.18 19.58 32.65
C THR A 328 14.78 19.78 32.05
N GLU A 329 14.40 21.03 31.78
CA GLU A 329 13.21 21.41 31.04
C GLU A 329 13.29 20.96 29.58
N PHE A 330 14.50 20.93 28.98
CA PHE A 330 14.71 20.52 27.59
C PHE A 330 14.81 19.00 27.46
N VAL A 331 15.67 18.37 28.27
CA VAL A 331 15.87 16.93 28.31
C VAL A 331 16.23 16.52 29.74
N LYS A 332 15.53 15.51 30.28
CA LYS A 332 15.75 14.97 31.61
C LYS A 332 15.75 13.45 31.56
N VAL A 333 16.81 12.86 32.10
CA VAL A 333 16.91 11.42 32.35
C VAL A 333 16.88 11.24 33.86
N THR A 334 15.91 10.48 34.39
CA THR A 334 15.94 10.03 35.78
C THR A 334 16.50 8.62 35.83
N TRP A 335 17.43 8.37 36.75
CA TRP A 335 18.12 7.09 36.86
C TRP A 335 17.56 6.25 38.00
N ASP A 336 17.46 4.93 37.79
CA ASP A 336 17.25 3.97 38.87
C ASP A 336 18.56 3.24 39.16
N SER A 337 19.17 3.60 40.28
CA SER A 337 20.45 3.05 40.75
C SER A 337 20.39 1.56 41.06
N SER A 338 19.20 1.00 41.32
CA SER A 338 19.04 -0.43 41.63
C SER A 338 19.07 -1.27 40.36
N SER A 339 18.40 -0.81 39.30
CA SER A 339 18.36 -1.51 38.00
C SER A 339 19.48 -1.08 37.03
N LYS A 340 20.26 -0.05 37.40
CA LYS A 340 21.31 0.58 36.56
C LYS A 340 20.79 0.98 35.18
N LYS A 341 19.56 1.51 35.13
CA LYS A 341 18.88 1.94 33.90
C LYS A 341 18.14 3.25 34.12
N ALA A 342 17.86 3.95 33.02
CA ALA A 342 16.97 5.10 33.07
C ALA A 342 15.56 4.68 33.49
N LYS A 343 15.05 5.32 34.53
CA LYS A 343 13.70 5.16 35.07
C LYS A 343 12.66 5.92 34.25
N SER A 344 12.99 7.14 33.84
CA SER A 344 12.17 7.92 32.91
C SER A 344 13.03 8.88 32.11
N ILE A 345 12.57 9.17 30.89
CA ILE A 345 13.18 10.14 29.98
C ILE A 345 12.06 11.09 29.55
N GLY A 346 12.28 12.39 29.67
CA GLY A 346 11.28 13.42 29.37
C GLY A 346 11.91 14.79 29.13
N GLY A 347 11.08 15.82 28.98
CA GLY A 347 11.50 17.19 28.67
C GLY A 347 10.99 17.65 27.30
N TYR A 348 11.13 18.95 27.02
CA TYR A 348 10.60 19.59 25.82
C TYR A 348 10.99 18.88 24.52
N CYS A 349 12.26 18.49 24.35
CA CYS A 349 12.72 17.84 23.12
C CYS A 349 12.13 16.43 22.95
N ILE A 350 11.89 15.72 24.06
CA ILE A 350 11.21 14.41 24.07
C ILE A 350 9.73 14.59 23.68
N ASP A 351 9.05 15.58 24.27
CA ASP A 351 7.64 15.86 23.98
C ASP A 351 7.42 16.26 22.51
N VAL A 352 8.32 17.10 21.96
CA VAL A 352 8.31 17.50 20.55
C VAL A 352 8.56 16.30 19.65
N PHE A 353 9.58 15.48 19.94
CA PHE A 353 9.87 14.28 19.15
C PHE A 353 8.69 13.31 19.17
N ASP A 354 8.16 12.97 20.34
CA ASP A 354 6.99 12.10 20.48
C ASP A 354 5.76 12.67 19.75
N ALA A 355 5.59 13.99 19.72
CA ALA A 355 4.52 14.64 18.96
C ALA A 355 4.71 14.48 17.44
N VAL A 356 5.93 14.65 16.94
CA VAL A 356 6.27 14.40 15.53
C VAL A 356 6.05 12.93 15.17
N MET A 357 6.56 12.00 15.98
CA MET A 357 6.40 10.56 15.74
C MET A 357 4.93 10.12 15.73
N ARG A 358 4.09 10.72 16.58
CA ARG A 358 2.63 10.52 16.57
C ARG A 358 1.93 11.09 15.33
N LYS A 359 2.54 12.07 14.68
CA LYS A 359 2.02 12.71 13.45
C LYS A 359 2.58 12.07 12.18
N MET A 360 3.55 11.17 12.28
CA MET A 360 4.07 10.46 11.13
C MET A 360 2.95 9.68 10.43
N PRO A 361 2.96 9.62 9.10
CA PRO A 361 1.94 8.90 8.33
C PRO A 361 2.06 7.39 8.48
N TYR A 362 3.05 6.89 9.25
CA TYR A 362 3.27 5.48 9.57
C TYR A 362 3.96 5.34 10.93
N PRO A 363 3.75 4.21 11.64
CA PRO A 363 4.47 3.91 12.87
C PRO A 363 5.95 3.65 12.61
N VAL A 364 6.82 4.32 13.34
CA VAL A 364 8.28 4.07 13.36
C VAL A 364 8.66 3.60 14.76
N PRO A 365 9.17 2.37 14.94
CA PRO A 365 9.65 1.90 16.24
C PRO A 365 10.93 2.67 16.65
N TYR A 366 10.94 3.23 17.85
CA TYR A 366 12.11 3.90 18.42
C TYR A 366 12.34 3.53 19.88
N GLU A 367 13.54 3.78 20.36
CA GLU A 367 13.89 3.72 21.78
C GLU A 367 14.83 4.86 22.15
N TYR A 368 14.66 5.36 23.37
CA TYR A 368 15.58 6.33 23.95
C TYR A 368 16.77 5.61 24.57
N VAL A 369 17.97 6.01 24.17
CA VAL A 369 19.24 5.47 24.65
C VAL A 369 19.94 6.59 25.44
N PRO A 370 19.91 6.56 26.78
CA PRO A 370 20.61 7.56 27.57
C PRO A 370 22.12 7.43 27.37
N PHE A 371 22.79 8.54 27.11
CA PHE A 371 24.24 8.61 27.04
C PHE A 371 24.81 8.73 28.45
N ALA A 372 24.75 7.62 29.18
CA ALA A 372 25.03 7.54 30.60
C ALA A 372 26.02 6.42 30.97
N THR A 373 26.82 6.63 32.00
CA THR A 373 27.57 5.55 32.68
C THR A 373 26.59 4.66 33.48
N PRO A 374 27.02 3.46 33.92
CA PRO A 374 26.17 2.60 34.77
C PRO A 374 25.67 3.26 36.06
N GLU A 375 26.38 4.28 36.54
CA GLU A 375 26.05 5.08 37.74
C GLU A 375 25.03 6.19 37.45
N GLY A 376 24.68 6.42 36.18
CA GLY A 376 23.72 7.45 35.76
C GLY A 376 24.34 8.83 35.49
N ASN A 377 25.67 8.93 35.41
CA ASN A 377 26.37 10.16 35.03
C ASN A 377 26.52 10.25 33.50
N ALA A 378 26.87 11.41 32.94
CA ALA A 378 27.15 11.55 31.51
C ALA A 378 28.27 10.59 31.06
N ALA A 379 28.06 9.84 29.98
CA ALA A 379 29.01 8.83 29.48
C ALA A 379 30.24 9.40 28.77
N GLY A 380 30.31 10.72 28.56
CA GLY A 380 31.38 11.38 27.82
C GLY A 380 31.07 12.82 27.50
N SER A 381 31.86 13.39 26.60
CA SER A 381 31.67 14.74 26.06
C SER A 381 30.60 14.78 24.97
N TYR A 382 30.26 15.99 24.51
CA TYR A 382 29.40 16.16 23.34
C TYR A 382 30.01 15.59 22.06
N ASN A 383 31.34 15.55 21.93
CA ASN A 383 32.00 14.94 20.78
C ASN A 383 31.75 13.42 20.77
N ASP A 384 31.89 12.77 21.93
CA ASP A 384 31.64 11.33 22.07
C ASP A 384 30.17 10.97 21.83
N LEU A 385 29.26 11.90 22.15
CA LEU A 385 27.84 11.78 21.83
C LEU A 385 27.59 11.90 20.32
N VAL A 386 28.24 12.85 19.64
CA VAL A 386 28.16 13.01 18.18
C VAL A 386 28.71 11.78 17.45
N ASP A 387 29.78 11.17 17.97
CA ASP A 387 30.32 9.91 17.43
C ASP A 387 29.29 8.78 17.45
N GLN A 388 28.31 8.80 18.37
CA GLN A 388 27.22 7.82 18.38
C GLN A 388 26.37 7.86 17.09
N VAL A 389 26.33 8.99 16.38
CA VAL A 389 25.66 9.11 15.07
C VAL A 389 26.33 8.22 14.04
N PHE A 390 27.66 8.17 14.02
CA PHE A 390 28.40 7.25 13.14
C PHE A 390 28.05 5.79 13.44
N TYR A 391 27.76 5.46 14.71
CA TYR A 391 27.33 4.13 15.15
C TYR A 391 25.81 3.89 15.02
N GLY A 392 25.07 4.78 14.35
CA GLY A 392 23.65 4.61 14.04
C GLY A 392 22.69 5.06 15.13
N VAL A 393 23.09 6.01 16.00
CA VAL A 393 22.24 6.65 17.01
C VAL A 393 21.88 8.07 16.57
N SER A 394 20.60 8.38 16.41
CA SER A 394 20.16 9.78 16.17
C SER A 394 20.12 10.55 17.48
N LEU A 395 20.47 11.83 17.51
CA LEU A 395 20.55 12.61 18.76
C LEU A 395 19.32 13.50 18.97
N LEU A 396 18.83 13.57 20.21
CA LEU A 396 17.95 14.64 20.69
C LEU A 396 18.76 15.57 21.61
N LEU A 397 18.87 16.84 21.23
CA LEU A 397 19.66 17.86 21.94
C LEU A 397 18.78 18.96 22.52
#